data_AF-A0A0A8K295-F1
#
_entry.id   AF-A0A0A8K295-F1
#
_cell.length_a   1.000
_cell.length_b   1.000
_cell.length_c   1.000
_cell.angle_alpha   90.00
_cell.angle_beta   90.00
_cell.angle_gamma   90.00
#
_symmetry.space_group_name_H-M   'P 1'
#
loop_
_entity.id
_entity.type
_entity.pdbx_description
1 polymer ?
#
loop_
_entity_poly.entity_id
_entity_poly.type
_entity_poly.pdbx_seq_one_letter_code
_entity_poly.pdbx_strand_id
1 'polypeptide(L)'
;MTFAAAFTASRRAPDIDDALLVAFYAVGAGASVVIAFMLVTHAITPEVTVLVPVGSMIIANAMNAAAQAMERFKSDVTSHVGQIEAGLSLGAEPRATVAPYVQSAVYASLLPRLDMLKSLGLVWIPGVMAGMLVSGASPVYAGIFQFIVVAMILTASGIAGLVATLLFRTRAFSKEAQLTLRPGRQES
;
A
#
# COMPACT_ATOMS: atom_id res chain seq x y z
N MET A 1 -13.37 9.72 2.74
CA MET A 1 -12.78 8.40 3.06
C MET A 1 -11.26 8.41 3.05
N THR A 2 -10.62 8.93 2.00
CA THR A 2 -9.14 8.98 1.86
C THR A 2 -8.42 9.64 3.04
N PHE A 3 -8.96 10.72 3.61
CA PHE A 3 -8.36 11.37 4.78
C PHE A 3 -8.35 10.47 6.03
N ALA A 4 -9.48 9.85 6.37
CA ALA A 4 -9.58 8.92 7.50
C ALA A 4 -8.66 7.69 7.29
N ALA A 5 -8.57 7.23 6.04
CA ALA A 5 -7.66 6.16 5.67
C ALA A 5 -6.19 6.57 5.86
N ALA A 6 -5.81 7.75 5.38
CA ALA A 6 -4.47 8.31 5.57
C ALA A 6 -4.10 8.46 7.04
N PHE A 7 -5.02 8.99 7.86
CA PHE A 7 -4.85 9.11 9.30
C PHE A 7 -4.63 7.74 9.97
N THR A 8 -5.37 6.71 9.54
CA THR A 8 -5.22 5.35 10.10
C THR A 8 -3.90 4.72 9.68
N ALA A 9 -3.47 4.91 8.43
CA ALA A 9 -2.18 4.44 7.94
C ALA A 9 -1.00 5.14 8.63
N SER A 10 -1.07 6.45 8.85
CA SER A 10 0.02 7.21 9.46
C SER A 10 0.28 6.81 10.91
N ARG A 11 -0.74 6.35 11.64
CA ARG A 11 -0.56 5.84 13.02
C ARG A 11 0.29 4.58 13.12
N ARG A 12 0.49 3.86 12.01
CA ARG A 12 1.39 2.68 11.97
C ARG A 12 2.85 3.06 11.81
N ALA A 13 3.16 4.34 11.59
CA ALA A 13 4.53 4.85 11.55
C ALA A 13 4.63 6.21 12.26
N PRO A 14 4.47 6.23 13.60
CA PRO A 14 4.33 7.48 14.38
C PRO A 14 5.62 8.32 14.45
N ASP A 15 6.78 7.71 14.24
CA ASP A 15 8.10 8.35 14.41
C ASP A 15 8.57 9.13 13.17
N ILE A 16 7.65 9.58 12.31
CA ILE A 16 7.99 10.22 11.04
C ILE A 16 7.26 11.56 10.92
N ASP A 17 8.02 12.61 10.63
CA ASP A 17 7.47 13.90 10.24
C ASP A 17 6.62 13.76 8.97
N ASP A 18 5.42 14.31 9.00
CA ASP A 18 4.43 14.28 7.90
C ASP A 18 3.94 12.88 7.48
N ALA A 19 3.99 11.87 8.36
CA ALA A 19 3.46 10.53 8.08
C ALA A 19 2.04 10.55 7.49
N LEU A 20 1.20 11.51 7.93
CA LEU A 20 -0.14 11.73 7.41
C LEU A 20 -0.15 12.19 5.96
N LEU A 21 0.72 13.13 5.57
CA LEU A 21 0.80 13.61 4.18
C LEU A 21 1.31 12.51 3.26
N VAL A 22 2.34 11.78 3.69
CA VAL A 22 2.86 10.62 2.94
C VAL A 22 1.75 9.60 2.71
N ALA A 23 1.03 9.21 3.76
CA ALA A 23 -0.09 8.28 3.65
C ALA A 23 -1.22 8.82 2.77
N PHE A 24 -1.53 10.12 2.86
CA PHE A 24 -2.57 10.75 2.06
C PHE A 24 -2.25 10.72 0.57
N TYR A 25 -1.04 11.13 0.17
CA TYR A 25 -0.63 11.08 -1.23
C TYR A 25 -0.52 9.65 -1.76
N ALA A 26 0.00 8.72 -0.96
CA ALA A 26 0.12 7.32 -1.35
C ALA A 26 -1.24 6.65 -1.59
N VAL A 27 -2.14 6.73 -0.60
CA VAL A 27 -3.49 6.15 -0.71
C VAL A 27 -4.30 6.88 -1.77
N GLY A 28 -4.18 8.21 -1.82
CA GLY A 28 -4.82 9.06 -2.82
C GLY A 28 -4.40 8.68 -4.24
N ALA A 29 -3.11 8.55 -4.50
CA ALA A 29 -2.59 8.18 -5.82
C ALA A 29 -3.04 6.76 -6.22
N GLY A 30 -2.89 5.77 -5.35
CA GLY A 30 -3.27 4.39 -5.66
C GLY A 30 -4.77 4.23 -5.91
N ALA A 31 -5.60 4.79 -5.04
CA ALA A 31 -7.05 4.69 -5.17
C ALA A 31 -7.60 5.51 -6.34
N SER A 32 -7.14 6.75 -6.52
CA SER A 32 -7.66 7.63 -7.57
C SER A 32 -7.34 7.12 -8.97
N VAL A 33 -6.10 6.66 -9.22
CA VAL A 33 -5.70 6.06 -10.51
C VAL A 33 -6.58 4.87 -10.85
N VAL A 34 -6.78 3.96 -9.89
CA VAL A 34 -7.54 2.73 -10.12
C VAL A 34 -9.04 3.01 -10.29
N ILE A 35 -9.64 3.84 -9.43
CA ILE A 35 -11.06 4.19 -9.55
C ILE A 35 -11.33 4.94 -10.86
N ALA A 36 -10.48 5.90 -11.22
CA ALA A 36 -10.59 6.60 -12.49
C ALA A 36 -10.49 5.64 -13.68
N PHE A 37 -9.55 4.70 -13.65
CA PHE A 37 -9.43 3.68 -14.69
C PHE A 37 -10.68 2.80 -14.80
N MET A 38 -11.26 2.35 -13.67
CA MET A 38 -12.49 1.54 -13.69
C MET A 38 -13.69 2.30 -14.26
N LEU A 39 -13.80 3.60 -13.97
CA LEU A 39 -14.86 4.46 -14.51
C LEU A 39 -14.69 4.69 -16.02
N VAL A 40 -13.47 5.01 -16.47
CA VAL A 40 -13.18 5.24 -17.90
C VAL A 40 -13.43 3.97 -18.72
N THR A 41 -13.02 2.82 -18.22
CA THR A 41 -13.22 1.52 -18.88
C THR A 41 -14.64 0.96 -18.72
N HIS A 42 -15.52 1.64 -17.98
CA HIS A 42 -16.87 1.18 -17.65
C HIS A 42 -16.90 -0.19 -16.94
N ALA A 43 -15.80 -0.54 -16.26
CA ALA A 43 -15.71 -1.75 -15.45
C ALA A 43 -16.59 -1.66 -14.19
N ILE A 44 -16.85 -0.44 -13.70
CA ILE A 44 -17.88 -0.15 -12.68
C ILE A 44 -18.79 0.95 -13.18
N THR A 45 -20.06 0.89 -12.77
CA THR A 45 -20.99 2.00 -12.98
C THR A 45 -20.71 3.11 -11.96
N PRO A 46 -20.98 4.39 -12.32
CA PRO A 46 -20.86 5.50 -11.39
C PRO A 46 -21.98 5.53 -10.33
N GLU A 47 -22.83 4.50 -10.30
CA GLU A 47 -23.90 4.38 -9.31
C GLU A 47 -23.32 4.26 -7.91
N VAL A 48 -23.87 5.05 -6.98
CA VAL A 48 -23.40 5.12 -5.59
C VAL A 48 -23.43 3.74 -4.91
N THR A 49 -24.40 2.89 -5.26
CA THR A 49 -24.58 1.52 -4.77
C THR A 49 -23.41 0.59 -5.11
N VAL A 50 -22.69 0.85 -6.20
CA VAL A 50 -21.52 0.06 -6.64
C VAL A 50 -20.23 0.79 -6.29
N LEU A 51 -20.17 2.09 -6.57
CA LEU A 51 -18.98 2.90 -6.41
C LEU A 51 -18.56 3.03 -4.95
N VAL A 52 -19.51 3.19 -4.02
CA VAL A 52 -19.18 3.34 -2.59
C VAL A 52 -18.58 2.05 -2.03
N PRO A 53 -19.18 0.85 -2.16
CA PRO A 53 -18.57 -0.39 -1.66
C PRO A 53 -17.22 -0.70 -2.32
N VAL A 54 -17.13 -0.65 -3.65
CA VAL A 54 -15.90 -1.00 -4.38
C VAL A 54 -14.80 0.03 -4.10
N GLY A 55 -15.13 1.32 -4.13
CA GLY A 55 -14.19 2.39 -3.81
C GLY A 55 -13.69 2.30 -2.37
N SER A 56 -14.56 1.96 -1.42
CA SER A 56 -14.17 1.73 -0.02
C SER A 56 -13.18 0.57 0.12
N MET A 57 -13.42 -0.55 -0.59
CA MET A 57 -12.51 -1.70 -0.61
C MET A 57 -11.14 -1.33 -1.19
N ILE A 58 -11.11 -0.57 -2.29
CA ILE A 58 -9.87 -0.11 -2.92
C ILE A 58 -9.08 0.79 -1.97
N ILE A 59 -9.73 1.81 -1.38
CA ILE A 59 -9.10 2.76 -0.46
C ILE A 59 -8.58 2.03 0.79
N ALA A 60 -9.38 1.13 1.39
CA ALA A 60 -8.99 0.40 2.59
C ALA A 60 -7.78 -0.53 2.34
N ASN A 61 -7.73 -1.20 1.20
CA ASN A 61 -6.59 -2.03 0.85
C ASN A 61 -5.35 -1.19 0.53
N ALA A 62 -5.49 -0.10 -0.24
CA ALA A 62 -4.39 0.83 -0.51
C ALA A 62 -3.79 1.40 0.79
N MET A 63 -4.64 1.77 1.76
CA MET A 63 -4.25 2.17 3.11
C MET A 63 -3.43 1.09 3.83
N ASN A 64 -3.90 -0.16 3.82
CA ASN A 64 -3.17 -1.26 4.46
C ASN A 64 -1.84 -1.55 3.75
N ALA A 65 -1.75 -1.39 2.42
CA ALA A 65 -0.50 -1.53 1.67
C ALA A 65 0.51 -0.45 2.06
N ALA A 66 0.10 0.81 1.99
CA ALA A 66 0.96 1.94 2.33
C ALA A 66 1.50 1.78 3.76
N ALA A 67 0.63 1.43 4.72
CA ALA A 67 1.04 1.26 6.10
C ALA A 67 2.01 0.08 6.32
N GLN A 68 1.72 -1.09 5.71
CA GLN A 68 2.61 -2.25 5.80
C GLN A 68 3.97 -1.98 5.13
N ALA A 69 3.98 -1.29 3.99
CA ALA A 69 5.20 -0.94 3.28
C ALA A 69 6.06 0.03 4.11
N MET A 70 5.45 1.07 4.71
CA MET A 70 6.17 2.00 5.59
C MET A 70 6.77 1.30 6.81
N GLU A 71 5.97 0.49 7.51
CA GLU A 71 6.43 -0.24 8.69
C GLU A 71 7.55 -1.22 8.34
N ARG A 72 7.40 -1.98 7.25
CA ARG A 72 8.42 -2.92 6.81
C ARG A 72 9.71 -2.22 6.40
N PHE A 73 9.62 -1.12 5.66
CA PHE A 73 10.79 -0.32 5.28
C PHE A 73 11.53 0.22 6.50
N LYS A 74 10.79 0.79 7.46
CA LYS A 74 11.36 1.27 8.73
C LYS A 74 12.08 0.13 9.45
N SER A 75 11.40 -1.00 9.65
CA SER A 75 11.93 -2.17 10.33
C SER A 75 13.22 -2.66 9.66
N ASP A 76 13.21 -2.85 8.34
CA ASP A 76 14.36 -3.30 7.56
C ASP A 76 15.54 -2.30 7.67
N VAL A 77 15.30 -0.99 7.55
CA VAL A 77 16.35 0.04 7.70
C VAL A 77 16.93 0.05 9.11
N THR A 78 16.09 0.05 10.15
CA THR A 78 16.54 0.06 11.55
C THR A 78 17.30 -1.21 11.94
N SER A 79 17.03 -2.33 11.28
CA SER A 79 17.72 -3.60 11.53
C SER A 79 19.09 -3.67 10.85
N HIS A 80 19.32 -2.83 9.83
CA HIS A 80 20.54 -2.86 9.00
C HIS A 80 21.31 -1.54 9.02
N VAL A 81 21.14 -0.71 10.06
CA VAL A 81 21.83 0.59 10.22
C VAL A 81 23.33 0.47 9.97
N GLY A 82 24.00 -0.51 10.58
CA GLY A 82 25.44 -0.70 10.41
C GLY A 82 25.88 -0.96 8.97
N GLN A 83 25.09 -1.70 8.19
CA GLN A 83 25.38 -1.96 6.77
C GLN A 83 25.17 -0.70 5.92
N ILE A 84 24.10 0.06 6.21
CA ILE A 84 23.79 1.31 5.53
C ILE A 84 24.89 2.35 5.81
N GLU A 85 25.30 2.52 7.07
CA GLU A 85 26.34 3.47 7.47
C GLU A 85 27.72 3.08 6.92
N ALA A 86 28.05 1.78 6.86
CA ALA A 86 29.27 1.32 6.20
C ALA A 86 29.27 1.71 4.71
N GLY A 87 28.16 1.50 4.00
CA GLY A 87 28.01 1.91 2.60
C GLY A 87 28.18 3.42 2.41
N LEU A 88 27.52 4.23 3.25
CA LEU A 88 27.64 5.69 3.24
C LEU A 88 29.08 6.15 3.50
N SER A 89 29.79 5.50 4.44
CA SER A 89 31.18 5.79 4.77
C SER A 89 32.16 5.48 3.63
N LEU A 90 31.80 4.53 2.75
CA LEU A 90 32.51 4.21 1.52
C LEU A 90 32.12 5.12 0.34
N GLY A 91 31.25 6.12 0.56
CA GLY A 91 30.82 7.07 -0.46
C GLY A 91 29.63 6.61 -1.31
N ALA A 92 28.90 5.56 -0.90
CA ALA A 92 27.69 5.13 -1.62
C ALA A 92 26.55 6.15 -1.52
N GLU A 93 25.75 6.26 -2.58
CA GLU A 93 24.58 7.15 -2.59
C GLU A 93 23.50 6.66 -1.60
N PRO A 94 22.90 7.54 -0.76
CA PRO A 94 21.85 7.16 0.20
C PRO A 94 20.67 6.40 -0.41
N ARG A 95 20.29 6.72 -1.65
CA ARG A 95 19.18 6.03 -2.33
C ARG A 95 19.54 4.60 -2.71
N ALA A 96 20.81 4.36 -3.04
CA ALA A 96 21.32 3.05 -3.41
C ALA A 96 21.48 2.15 -2.17
N THR A 97 21.90 2.71 -1.03
CA THR A 97 22.10 1.93 0.21
C THR A 97 20.81 1.35 0.78
N VAL A 98 19.65 1.95 0.50
CA VAL A 98 18.34 1.45 0.97
C VAL A 98 17.44 0.88 -0.12
N ALA A 99 17.89 0.85 -1.38
CA ALA A 99 17.10 0.30 -2.49
C ALA A 99 16.61 -1.15 -2.26
N PRO A 100 17.43 -2.08 -1.70
CA PRO A 100 16.97 -3.44 -1.40
C PRO A 100 15.80 -3.46 -0.40
N TYR A 101 15.85 -2.58 0.61
CA TYR A 101 14.80 -2.49 1.64
C TYR A 101 13.50 -1.88 1.08
N VAL A 102 13.60 -0.97 0.10
CA VAL A 102 12.41 -0.49 -0.63
C VAL A 102 11.72 -1.64 -1.36
N GLN A 103 12.48 -2.46 -2.09
CA GLN A 103 11.93 -3.60 -2.84
C GLN A 103 11.30 -4.63 -1.91
N SER A 104 12.00 -5.00 -0.83
CA SER A 104 11.51 -5.90 0.24
C SER A 104 10.20 -5.39 0.82
N ALA A 105 10.14 -4.10 1.21
CA ALA A 105 8.98 -3.50 1.83
C ALA A 105 7.75 -3.48 0.92
N VAL A 106 7.92 -3.09 -0.34
CA VAL A 106 6.83 -3.08 -1.32
C VAL A 106 6.34 -4.49 -1.59
N TYR A 107 7.25 -5.45 -1.81
CA TYR A 107 6.89 -6.85 -2.05
C TYR A 107 6.13 -7.45 -0.86
N ALA A 108 6.65 -7.28 0.36
CA ALA A 108 6.02 -7.75 1.58
C ALA A 108 4.61 -7.17 1.77
N SER A 109 4.43 -5.88 1.46
CA SER A 109 3.12 -5.25 1.51
C SER A 109 2.12 -5.90 0.54
N LEU A 110 2.56 -6.46 -0.59
CA LEU A 110 1.64 -7.04 -1.58
C LEU A 110 1.22 -8.48 -1.28
N LEU A 111 1.94 -9.19 -0.42
CA LEU A 111 1.70 -10.61 -0.12
C LEU A 111 0.24 -10.92 0.24
N PRO A 112 -0.43 -10.20 1.17
CA PRO A 112 -1.82 -10.51 1.53
C PRO A 112 -2.80 -10.45 0.35
N ARG A 113 -2.52 -9.57 -0.62
CA ARG A 113 -3.38 -9.37 -1.81
C ARG A 113 -3.09 -10.38 -2.89
N LEU A 114 -1.82 -10.75 -3.06
CA LEU A 114 -1.45 -11.86 -3.94
C LEU A 114 -2.07 -13.15 -3.44
N ASP A 115 -2.09 -13.38 -2.13
CA ASP A 115 -2.69 -14.57 -1.54
C ASP A 115 -4.22 -14.55 -1.65
N MET A 116 -4.85 -13.38 -1.49
CA MET A 116 -6.28 -13.20 -1.80
C MET A 116 -6.58 -13.52 -3.27
N LEU A 117 -5.75 -13.06 -4.20
CA LEU A 117 -5.93 -13.34 -5.63
C LEU A 117 -5.73 -14.82 -5.97
N LYS A 118 -4.73 -15.49 -5.38
CA LYS A 118 -4.46 -16.93 -5.60
C LYS A 118 -5.57 -17.82 -5.05
N SER A 119 -6.13 -17.46 -3.91
CA SER A 119 -7.18 -18.24 -3.25
C SER A 119 -8.58 -17.95 -3.80
N LEU A 120 -8.72 -16.88 -4.60
CA LEU A 120 -10.00 -16.44 -5.16
C LEU A 120 -10.63 -17.54 -6.01
N GLY A 121 -11.85 -17.94 -5.63
CA GLY A 121 -12.62 -18.96 -6.36
C GLY A 121 -12.18 -20.41 -6.12
N LEU A 122 -11.09 -20.64 -5.39
CA LEU A 122 -10.66 -21.98 -4.97
C LEU A 122 -11.04 -22.29 -3.52
N VAL A 123 -10.69 -21.39 -2.60
CA VAL A 123 -10.82 -21.62 -1.15
C VAL A 123 -11.91 -20.75 -0.54
N TRP A 124 -12.11 -19.54 -1.06
CA TRP A 124 -13.04 -18.58 -0.50
C TRP A 124 -13.81 -17.83 -1.60
N ILE A 125 -15.11 -17.66 -1.36
CA ILE A 125 -16.02 -16.85 -2.17
C ILE A 125 -16.15 -15.48 -1.50
N PRO A 126 -15.76 -14.38 -2.17
CA PRO A 126 -15.85 -13.05 -1.57
C PRO A 126 -17.29 -12.61 -1.30
N GLY A 127 -17.48 -11.81 -0.26
CA GLY A 127 -18.81 -11.37 0.18
C GLY A 127 -19.62 -10.63 -0.89
N VAL A 128 -18.97 -9.81 -1.72
CA VAL A 128 -19.63 -9.13 -2.85
C VAL A 128 -20.09 -10.14 -3.90
N MET A 129 -19.22 -11.08 -4.29
CA MET A 129 -19.57 -12.17 -5.20
C MET A 129 -20.72 -13.03 -4.65
N ALA A 130 -20.66 -13.44 -3.39
CA ALA A 130 -21.74 -14.16 -2.71
C ALA A 130 -23.05 -13.38 -2.72
N GLY A 131 -23.01 -12.08 -2.40
CA GLY A 131 -24.19 -11.21 -2.43
C GLY A 131 -24.83 -11.14 -3.82
N MET A 132 -24.01 -11.01 -4.87
CA MET A 132 -24.48 -11.04 -6.26
C MET A 132 -25.17 -12.36 -6.60
N LEU A 133 -24.56 -13.50 -6.22
CA LEU A 133 -25.14 -14.83 -6.42
C LEU A 133 -26.49 -14.99 -5.71
N VAL A 134 -26.58 -14.57 -4.45
CA VAL A 134 -27.82 -14.63 -3.65
C VAL A 134 -28.91 -13.73 -4.25
N SER A 135 -28.53 -12.61 -4.84
CA SER A 135 -29.46 -11.71 -5.56
C SER A 135 -29.89 -12.22 -6.94
N GLY A 136 -29.44 -13.40 -7.36
CA GLY A 136 -29.82 -14.02 -8.63
C GLY A 136 -28.92 -13.67 -9.82
N ALA A 137 -27.76 -13.06 -9.60
CA ALA A 137 -26.81 -12.79 -10.68
C ALA A 137 -26.19 -14.08 -11.23
N SER A 138 -25.83 -14.06 -12.52
CA SER A 138 -25.10 -15.17 -13.15
C SER A 138 -23.77 -15.45 -12.43
N PRO A 139 -23.45 -16.71 -12.09
CA PRO A 139 -22.19 -17.06 -11.43
C PRO A 139 -20.95 -16.67 -12.23
N VAL A 140 -21.02 -16.79 -13.56
CA VAL A 140 -19.92 -16.41 -14.45
C VAL A 140 -19.66 -14.90 -14.35
N TYR A 141 -20.73 -14.10 -14.37
CA TYR A 141 -20.62 -12.65 -14.27
C TYR A 141 -20.06 -12.22 -12.91
N ALA A 142 -20.59 -12.78 -11.82
CA ALA A 142 -20.12 -12.47 -10.46
C ALA A 142 -18.64 -12.84 -10.28
N GLY A 143 -18.19 -13.97 -10.84
CA GLY A 143 -16.80 -14.40 -10.82
C GLY A 143 -15.87 -13.43 -11.58
N ILE A 144 -16.22 -13.04 -12.80
CA ILE A 144 -15.43 -12.08 -13.60
C ILE A 144 -15.36 -10.73 -12.90
N PHE A 145 -16.49 -10.20 -12.43
CA PHE A 145 -16.54 -8.92 -11.73
C PHE A 145 -15.64 -8.94 -10.49
N GLN A 146 -15.73 -10.00 -9.70
CA GLN A 146 -14.92 -10.15 -8.50
C GLN A 146 -13.43 -10.26 -8.80
N PHE A 147 -13.04 -10.98 -9.85
CA PHE A 147 -11.66 -11.05 -10.31
C PHE A 147 -11.13 -9.67 -10.69
N ILE A 148 -11.91 -8.89 -11.44
CA ILE A 148 -11.56 -7.50 -11.79
C ILE A 148 -11.34 -6.67 -10.52
N VAL A 149 -12.27 -6.72 -9.56
CA VAL A 149 -12.14 -5.95 -8.30
C VAL A 149 -10.87 -6.34 -7.53
N VAL A 150 -10.54 -7.63 -7.43
CA VAL A 150 -9.33 -8.09 -6.73
C VAL A 150 -8.06 -7.66 -7.45
N ALA A 151 -8.03 -7.76 -8.78
CA ALA A 151 -6.91 -7.26 -9.58
C ALA A 151 -6.71 -5.75 -9.39
N MET A 152 -7.80 -4.98 -9.34
CA MET A 152 -7.76 -3.53 -9.12
C MET A 152 -7.31 -3.16 -7.70
N ILE A 153 -7.71 -3.94 -6.69
CA ILE A 153 -7.20 -3.83 -5.32
C ILE A 153 -5.68 -4.07 -5.28
N LEU A 154 -5.19 -5.10 -5.97
CA LEU A 154 -3.76 -5.41 -6.05
C LEU A 154 -2.99 -4.25 -6.68
N THR A 155 -3.47 -3.70 -7.80
CA THR A 155 -2.86 -2.55 -8.47
C THR A 155 -2.86 -1.31 -7.59
N ALA A 156 -3.99 -0.93 -6.98
CA ALA A 156 -4.08 0.23 -6.10
C ALA A 156 -3.12 0.12 -4.92
N SER A 157 -3.00 -1.08 -4.39
CA SER A 157 -2.09 -1.39 -3.28
C SER A 157 -0.63 -1.35 -3.69
N GLY A 158 -0.30 -1.82 -4.90
CA GLY A 158 1.05 -1.72 -5.46
C GLY A 158 1.49 -0.27 -5.61
N ILE A 159 0.62 0.56 -6.20
CA ILE A 159 0.88 2.01 -6.35
C ILE A 159 1.01 2.67 -4.98
N ALA A 160 0.07 2.42 -4.06
CA ALA A 160 0.09 3.04 -2.73
C ALA A 160 1.33 2.61 -1.92
N GLY A 161 1.67 1.31 -1.91
CA GLY A 161 2.86 0.80 -1.25
C GLY A 161 4.15 1.39 -1.81
N LEU A 162 4.27 1.46 -3.15
CA LEU A 162 5.42 2.06 -3.81
C LEU A 162 5.56 3.55 -3.50
N VAL A 163 4.49 4.33 -3.68
CA VAL A 163 4.51 5.78 -3.42
C VAL A 163 4.81 6.06 -1.95
N ALA A 164 4.20 5.32 -1.02
CA ALA A 164 4.46 5.47 0.41
C ALA A 164 5.94 5.23 0.73
N THR A 165 6.52 4.13 0.25
CA THR A 165 7.92 3.78 0.54
C THR A 165 8.89 4.75 -0.13
N LEU A 166 8.62 5.20 -1.37
CA LEU A 166 9.49 6.16 -2.06
C LEU A 166 9.48 7.53 -1.39
N LEU A 167 8.30 8.02 -0.98
CA LEU A 167 8.18 9.26 -0.21
C LEU A 167 8.84 9.11 1.15
N PHE A 168 8.59 8.00 1.85
CA PHE A 168 9.16 7.76 3.17
C PHE A 168 10.69 7.65 3.13
N ARG A 169 11.26 7.01 2.09
CA ARG A 169 12.71 6.97 1.86
C ARG A 169 13.34 8.36 1.85
N THR A 170 12.68 9.37 1.29
CA THR A 170 13.24 10.75 1.26
C THR A 170 13.34 11.39 2.64
N ARG A 171 12.62 10.86 3.63
CA ARG A 171 12.63 11.30 5.03
C ARG A 171 13.59 10.48 5.92
N ALA A 172 14.16 9.40 5.38
CA ALA A 172 15.07 8.52 6.11
C ALA A 172 16.49 9.10 6.26
N PHE A 173 16.83 10.17 5.52
CA PHE A 173 18.15 10.77 5.50
C PHE A 173 18.10 12.27 5.77
N SER A 174 19.15 12.80 6.40
CA SER A 174 19.36 14.23 6.56
C SER A 174 19.87 14.87 5.27
N LYS A 175 19.97 16.22 5.23
CA LYS A 175 20.53 16.95 4.08
C LYS A 175 22.01 16.60 3.84
N GLU A 176 22.69 16.18 4.90
CA GLU A 176 24.10 15.78 4.95
C GLU A 176 24.29 14.28 4.66
N ALA A 177 23.26 13.61 4.09
CA ALA A 177 23.28 12.18 3.76
C ALA A 177 23.45 11.24 4.97
N GLN A 178 23.13 11.70 6.19
CA GLN A 178 23.18 10.87 7.39
C GLN A 178 21.86 10.13 7.61
N LEU A 179 21.93 8.87 8.05
CA LEU A 179 20.73 8.10 8.37
C LEU A 179 20.09 8.64 9.65
N THR A 180 18.85 9.14 9.54
CA THR A 180 18.09 9.70 10.66
C THR A 180 17.23 8.65 11.36
N LEU A 181 16.76 7.63 10.63
CA LEU A 181 16.02 6.50 11.16
C LEU A 181 16.95 5.60 11.98
N ARG A 182 16.94 5.78 13.30
CA ARG A 182 17.71 4.96 14.25
C ARG A 182 16.75 4.20 15.17
N PRO A 183 17.09 2.97 15.59
CA PRO A 183 16.44 2.34 16.72
C PRO A 183 16.51 3.33 17.88
N GLY A 184 15.36 3.64 18.50
CA GLY A 184 15.28 4.68 19.51
C GLY A 184 16.40 4.53 20.54
N ARG A 185 17.25 5.55 20.64
CA ARG A 185 17.91 5.86 21.89
C ARG A 185 16.77 6.27 22.81
N GLN A 186 16.20 5.33 23.56
CA GLN A 186 15.42 5.69 24.74
C GLN A 186 16.36 6.53 25.59
N GLU A 187 16.08 7.84 25.62
CA GLU A 187 16.80 8.78 26.45
C GLU A 187 16.70 8.29 27.90
N SER A 188 17.87 8.12 28.50
CA SER A 188 18.15 7.79 29.89
C SER A 188 17.58 8.84 30.85
#